data_AF-A0A959I7K9-F1
#
_entry.id   AF-A0A959I7K9-F1
#
_cell.length_a   1.000
_cell.length_b   1.000
_cell.length_c   1.000
_cell.angle_alpha   90.00
_cell.angle_beta   90.00
_cell.angle_gamma   90.00
#
_symmetry.space_group_name_H-M   'P 1'
#
loop_
_entity.id
_entity.type
_entity.pdbx_description
1 polymer ?
#
loop_
_entity_poly.entity_id
_entity_poly.type
_entity_poly.pdbx_seq_one_letter_code
_entity_poly.pdbx_strand_id
1 'polypeptide(L)'
;YWWVEIWMLFADFLGIFLLYDNLAGLVKWKGRPLSKEEIDLARTIFGDRLPYRLIRLDEAAYFGPRRHHFAYVSFYTVNSWKPLRPDVLMHELVHIHQYEQLGA
;
A
#
# COMPACT_ATOMS: atom_id res chain seq x y z
N TYR A 1 -31.32 -5.24 -12.08
CA TYR A 1 -31.50 -6.08 -10.88
C TYR A 1 -31.84 -5.17 -9.70
N TRP A 2 -33.11 -4.76 -9.53
CA TRP A 2 -33.51 -3.71 -8.58
C TRP A 2 -33.37 -4.09 -7.10
N TRP A 3 -33.49 -5.37 -6.77
CA TRP A 3 -33.36 -5.86 -5.40
C TRP A 3 -31.93 -5.67 -4.84
N VAL A 4 -30.91 -5.74 -5.70
CA VAL A 4 -29.51 -5.53 -5.30
C VAL A 4 -29.27 -4.05 -4.95
N GLU A 5 -29.86 -3.14 -5.71
CA GLU A 5 -29.78 -1.69 -5.47
C GLU A 5 -30.42 -1.32 -4.13
N ILE A 6 -31.58 -1.91 -3.80
CA ILE A 6 -32.24 -1.72 -2.50
C ILE A 6 -31.34 -2.20 -1.36
N TRP A 7 -30.69 -3.35 -1.50
CA TRP A 7 -29.75 -3.87 -0.50
C TRP A 7 -28.50 -2.99 -0.36
N MET A 8 -27.98 -2.44 -1.47
CA MET A 8 -26.84 -1.52 -1.44
C MET A 8 -27.20 -0.20 -0.76
N LEU A 9 -28.36 0.39 -1.08
CA LEU A 9 -28.84 1.61 -0.43
C LEU A 9 -29.10 1.40 1.06
N PHE A 10 -29.58 0.23 1.47
CA PHE A 10 -29.76 -0.11 2.87
C PHE A 10 -28.42 -0.26 3.60
N ALA A 11 -27.42 -0.86 2.95
CA ALA A 11 -26.07 -0.96 3.49
C ALA A 11 -25.38 0.41 3.61
N ASP A 12 -25.62 1.32 2.66
CA ASP A 12 -25.17 2.72 2.71
C ASP A 12 -25.85 3.50 3.84
N PHE A 13 -27.18 3.35 3.99
CA PHE A 13 -27.92 3.98 5.09
C PHE A 13 -27.43 3.54 6.46
N LEU A 14 -27.07 2.26 6.61
CA LEU A 14 -26.48 1.71 7.83
C LEU A 14 -24.99 2.07 8.00
N GLY A 15 -24.39 2.79 7.04
CA GLY A 15 -22.98 3.19 7.07
C GLY A 15 -22.02 2.00 7.06
N ILE A 16 -22.44 0.83 6.57
CA ILE A 16 -21.64 -0.39 6.58
C ILE A 16 -20.36 -0.21 5.77
N PHE A 17 -20.43 0.49 4.64
CA PHE A 17 -19.27 0.79 3.82
C PHE A 17 -18.28 1.74 4.52
N LEU A 18 -18.79 2.75 5.23
CA LEU A 18 -17.96 3.67 6.03
C LEU A 18 -17.33 2.94 7.23
N LEU A 19 -18.08 2.06 7.89
CA LEU A 19 -17.58 1.24 8.99
C LEU A 19 -16.52 0.25 8.50
N TYR A 20 -16.74 -0.38 7.36
CA TYR A 20 -15.78 -1.26 6.70
C TYR A 20 -14.49 -0.51 6.36
N ASP A 21 -14.58 0.68 5.79
CA ASP A 21 -13.40 1.47 5.40
C ASP A 21 -12.60 1.95 6.63
N ASN A 22 -13.29 2.37 7.70
CA ASN A 22 -12.65 2.70 8.97
C ASN A 22 -12.00 1.48 9.66
N LEU A 23 -12.67 0.32 9.65
CA LEU A 23 -12.10 -0.93 10.19
C LEU A 23 -10.92 -1.41 9.36
N ALA A 24 -10.99 -1.29 8.03
CA ALA A 24 -9.87 -1.57 7.14
C ALA A 24 -8.70 -0.61 7.39
N GLY A 25 -8.97 0.67 7.64
CA GLY A 25 -7.98 1.68 8.03
C GLY A 25 -7.31 1.38 9.36
N LEU A 26 -8.07 0.90 10.36
CA LEU A 26 -7.53 0.49 11.67
C LEU A 26 -6.67 -0.78 11.59
N VAL A 27 -6.97 -1.69 10.66
CA VAL A 27 -6.16 -2.90 10.42
C VAL A 27 -4.86 -2.58 9.65
N LYS A 28 -4.82 -1.52 8.84
CA LYS A 28 -3.67 -1.10 8.03
C LYS A 28 -2.60 -0.27 8.78
N TRP A 29 -2.68 -0.15 10.11
CA TRP A 29 -1.71 0.65 10.90
C TRP A 29 -0.33 -0.02 11.07
N LYS A 30 -0.02 -1.13 10.39
CA LYS A 30 1.26 -1.85 10.56
C LYS A 30 2.36 -1.45 9.57
N GLY A 31 2.23 -0.26 8.97
CA GLY A 31 3.28 0.31 8.13
C GLY A 31 4.55 0.62 8.94
N ARG A 32 5.66 -0.04 8.63
CA ARG A 32 6.99 0.31 9.17
C ARG A 32 7.72 1.26 8.22
N PRO A 33 8.66 2.10 8.71
CA PRO A 33 9.61 2.77 7.83
C PRO A 33 10.55 1.76 7.16
N LEU A 34 11.19 2.17 6.06
CA LEU A 34 12.32 1.44 5.47
C LEU A 34 13.44 1.30 6.51
N SER A 35 14.09 0.14 6.52
CA SER A 35 15.30 -0.10 7.31
C SER A 35 16.48 0.67 6.73
N LYS A 36 17.56 0.82 7.51
CA LYS A 36 18.76 1.50 7.02
C LYS A 36 19.37 0.78 5.83
N GLU A 37 19.40 -0.56 5.86
CA GLU A 37 19.91 -1.38 4.76
C GLU A 37 19.07 -1.21 3.49
N GLU A 38 17.74 -1.14 3.61
CA GLU A 38 16.83 -0.91 2.49
C GLU A 38 17.00 0.49 1.88
N ILE A 39 17.19 1.51 2.73
CA ILE A 39 17.48 2.88 2.29
C ILE A 39 18.84 2.96 1.59
N ASP A 40 19.87 2.36 2.17
CA ASP A 40 21.23 2.37 1.62
C ASP A 40 21.24 1.68 0.24
N LEU A 41 20.57 0.53 0.11
CA LEU A 41 20.39 -0.15 -1.17
C LEU A 41 19.61 0.71 -2.17
N ALA A 42 18.48 1.28 -1.76
CA ALA A 42 17.67 2.12 -2.65
C ALA A 42 18.42 3.38 -3.10
N ARG A 43 19.28 3.95 -2.26
CA ARG A 43 20.13 5.09 -2.60
C ARG A 43 21.16 4.77 -3.67
N THR A 44 21.66 3.52 -3.74
CA THR A 44 22.57 3.11 -4.81
C THR A 44 21.92 3.18 -6.20
N ILE A 45 20.58 3.09 -6.27
CA ILE A 45 19.81 3.09 -7.52
C ILE A 45 19.19 4.46 -7.80
N PHE A 46 18.49 5.03 -6.81
CA PHE A 46 17.68 6.24 -6.98
C PHE A 46 18.34 7.51 -6.44
N GLY A 47 19.49 7.41 -5.78
CA GLY A 47 20.17 8.56 -5.15
C GLY A 47 19.31 9.20 -4.07
N ASP A 48 19.26 10.53 -4.00
CA ASP A 48 18.36 11.26 -3.08
C ASP A 48 17.05 11.71 -3.76
N ARG A 49 16.65 11.07 -4.87
CA ARG A 49 15.45 11.44 -5.65
C ARG A 49 14.14 10.92 -5.06
N LEU A 50 14.20 10.03 -4.08
CA LEU A 50 13.03 9.48 -3.40
C LEU A 50 12.91 10.07 -1.99
N PRO A 51 11.70 10.44 -1.53
CA PRO A 51 11.49 10.90 -0.17
C PRO A 51 11.44 9.73 0.81
N TYR A 52 12.59 9.07 1.07
CA TYR A 52 12.71 7.87 1.91
C TYR A 52 12.03 7.95 3.28
N ARG A 53 11.97 9.16 3.86
CA ARG A 53 11.31 9.41 5.16
C ARG A 53 9.79 9.26 5.11
N LEU A 54 9.18 9.48 3.94
CA LEU A 54 7.74 9.36 3.71
C LEU A 54 7.34 7.93 3.35
N ILE A 55 8.26 7.14 2.80
CA ILE A 55 7.98 5.79 2.35
C ILE A 55 7.68 4.87 3.54
N ARG A 56 6.63 4.05 3.41
CA ARG A 56 6.20 3.08 4.41
C ARG A 56 6.03 1.70 3.78
N LEU A 57 6.35 0.66 4.52
CA LEU A 57 6.17 -0.74 4.16
C LEU A 57 5.07 -1.34 5.03
N ASP A 58 3.92 -1.64 4.45
CA ASP A 58 2.86 -2.40 5.11
C ASP A 58 2.95 -3.88 4.69
N GLU A 59 3.64 -4.68 5.51
CA GLU A 59 3.82 -6.12 5.29
C GLU A 59 2.65 -6.97 5.81
N ALA A 60 1.63 -6.31 6.39
CA ALA A 60 0.45 -6.93 6.99
C ALA A 60 -0.82 -6.71 6.17
N ALA A 61 -0.69 -6.29 4.91
CA ALA A 61 -1.82 -5.97 4.04
C ALA A 61 -2.75 -7.18 3.88
N TYR A 62 -3.83 -7.21 4.67
CA TYR A 62 -4.72 -8.38 4.78
C TYR A 62 -5.65 -8.56 3.58
N PHE A 63 -5.97 -7.48 2.87
CA PHE A 63 -6.85 -7.49 1.69
C PHE A 63 -6.04 -7.59 0.40
N GLY A 64 -6.17 -8.74 -0.28
CA GLY A 64 -5.58 -9.02 -1.61
C GLY A 64 -4.44 -10.05 -1.61
N PRO A 65 -3.28 -9.78 -0.99
CA PRO A 65 -2.04 -10.52 -1.27
C PRO A 65 -1.96 -11.92 -0.63
N ARG A 66 -2.96 -12.33 0.16
CA ARG A 66 -3.05 -13.67 0.75
C ARG A 66 -3.27 -14.79 -0.28
N ARG A 67 -3.81 -14.49 -1.48
CA ARG A 67 -4.08 -15.51 -2.53
C ARG A 67 -3.06 -15.56 -3.68
N HIS A 68 -2.23 -14.52 -3.85
CA HIS A 68 -1.46 -14.35 -5.09
C HIS A 68 -0.07 -13.70 -4.93
N HIS A 69 0.42 -13.45 -3.71
CA HIS A 69 1.80 -13.02 -3.45
C HIS A 69 2.27 -11.76 -4.22
N PHE A 70 1.39 -10.80 -4.45
CA PHE A 70 1.77 -9.53 -5.09
C PHE A 70 2.05 -8.42 -4.07
N ALA A 71 3.05 -7.60 -4.38
CA ALA A 71 3.28 -6.31 -3.76
C ALA A 71 2.56 -5.24 -4.60
N TYR A 72 2.13 -4.14 -3.97
CA TYR A 72 1.62 -2.99 -4.72
C TYR A 72 1.93 -1.68 -3.99
N VAL A 73 2.16 -0.63 -4.78
CA VAL A 73 2.38 0.73 -4.27
C VAL A 73 1.06 1.51 -4.25
N SER A 74 0.78 2.12 -3.11
CA SER A 74 -0.28 3.12 -2.94
C SER A 74 0.36 4.40 -2.42
N PHE A 75 0.55 5.38 -3.31
CA PHE A 75 1.29 6.62 -3.05
C PHE A 75 2.73 6.33 -2.56
N TYR A 76 3.04 6.62 -1.29
CA TYR A 76 4.34 6.32 -0.67
C TYR A 76 4.34 5.02 0.14
N THR A 77 3.25 4.27 0.14
CA THR A 77 3.12 3.03 0.91
C THR A 77 3.25 1.83 -0.02
N VAL A 78 4.30 1.03 0.20
CA VAL A 78 4.47 -0.27 -0.44
C VAL A 78 3.75 -1.31 0.44
N ASN A 79 2.77 -1.99 -0.13
CA ASN A 79 1.94 -2.98 0.54
C ASN A 79 2.36 -4.38 0.10
N SER A 80 2.58 -5.28 1.04
CA SER A 80 2.92 -6.68 0.77
C SER A 80 2.27 -7.62 1.78
N TRP A 81 2.25 -8.91 1.47
CA TRP A 81 1.97 -9.97 2.43
C TRP A 81 3.27 -10.71 2.71
N LYS A 82 3.86 -10.49 3.89
CA LYS A 82 5.21 -10.92 4.33
C LYS A 82 6.34 -9.95 3.92
N PRO A 83 7.54 -10.08 4.53
CA PRO A 83 8.71 -9.29 4.16
C PRO A 83 9.04 -9.42 2.69
N LEU A 84 9.26 -8.27 2.04
CA LEU A 84 9.65 -8.22 0.65
C LEU A 84 11.10 -8.63 0.47
N ARG A 85 11.38 -9.34 -0.63
CA ARG A 85 12.76 -9.51 -1.07
C ARG A 85 13.29 -8.15 -1.57
N PRO A 86 14.59 -7.86 -1.41
CA PRO A 86 15.17 -6.59 -1.84
C PRO A 86 14.91 -6.26 -3.33
N ASP A 87 14.94 -7.27 -4.21
CA ASP A 87 14.67 -7.09 -5.64
C ASP A 87 13.24 -6.61 -5.93
N VAL A 88 12.25 -7.19 -5.25
CA VAL A 88 10.84 -6.78 -5.39
C VAL A 88 10.62 -5.40 -4.79
N LEU A 89 11.25 -5.11 -3.65
CA LEU A 89 11.18 -3.78 -3.05
C LEU A 89 11.72 -2.70 -4.02
N MET A 90 12.86 -2.95 -4.67
CA MET A 90 13.40 -1.99 -5.64
C MET A 90 12.45 -1.79 -6.83
N HIS A 91 11.79 -2.86 -7.30
CA HIS A 91 10.75 -2.75 -8.34
C HIS A 91 9.61 -1.83 -7.91
N GLU A 92 9.07 -2.02 -6.70
CA GLU A 92 8.00 -1.18 -6.17
C GLU A 92 8.44 0.29 -5.97
N LEU A 93 9.69 0.52 -5.56
CA LEU A 93 10.24 1.88 -5.46
C LEU A 93 10.36 2.58 -6.82
N VAL A 94 10.45 1.85 -7.94
CA VAL A 94 10.35 2.44 -9.28
C VAL A 94 8.99 3.11 -9.46
N HIS A 95 7.90 2.51 -8.97
CA HIS A 95 6.57 3.10 -9.07
C HIS A 95 6.44 4.38 -8.25
N ILE A 96 7.04 4.44 -7.06
CA ILE A 96 7.12 5.69 -6.27
C ILE A 96 7.96 6.73 -7.02
N HIS A 97 9.08 6.33 -7.61
CA HIS A 97 9.93 7.26 -8.37
C HIS A 97 9.19 7.82 -9.59
N GLN A 98 8.42 6.98 -10.30
CA GLN A 98 7.57 7.40 -11.40
C GLN A 98 6.50 8.39 -10.92
N TYR A 99 5.87 8.12 -9.79
CA TYR A 99 4.89 9.02 -9.18
C TYR A 99 5.49 10.40 -8.86
N GLU A 100 6.70 10.43 -8.29
CA GLU A 100 7.44 11.69 -8.01
C GLU A 100 7.81 12.46 -9.29
N GLN A 101 8.18 11.74 -10.36
CA GLN A 101 8.65 12.35 -11.61
C GLN A 101 7.50 12.86 -12.49
N LEU A 102 6.40 12.11 -12.55
CA LEU A 102 5.28 12.39 -13.46
C LEU A 102 4.24 13.30 -12.83
N GLY A 103 4.22 13.42 -11.49
CA GLY A 103 3.14 14.10 -10.78
C GLY A 103 1.83 13.33 -10.90
N ALA A 104 0.91 13.59 -9.97
CA ALA A 104 -0.48 13.12 -10.07
C ALA A 104 -1.24 13.87 -11.18
#